data_AF-H1VA32-F1
#
_entry.id   AF-H1VA32-F1
#
_cell.length_a   1.000
_cell.length_b   1.000
_cell.length_c   1.000
_cell.angle_alpha   90.00
_cell.angle_beta   90.00
_cell.angle_gamma   90.00
#
_symmetry.space_group_name_H-M   'P 1'
#
loop_
_entity.id
_entity.type
_entity.pdbx_description
1 polymer ?
#
loop_
_entity_poly.entity_id
_entity_poly.type
_entity_poly.pdbx_seq_one_letter_code
_entity_poly.pdbx_strand_id
1 'polypeptide(L)'
;PAVSSAAELNASVESVGQESLARRNCYRQKEPVRRLPKIASVPYVALTGEASVHVTYDHCIIDYLKQVGGRPEWIKLGDIGIRGNGHFMHLEKNSLDIAAVVHSWIKKQQNWWW
;
A
#
# COMPACT_ATOMS: atom_id res chain seq x y z
N PRO A 1 -7.24 -5.97 22.87
CA PRO A 1 -7.32 -7.44 23.05
C PRO A 1 -7.22 -8.16 21.70
N ALA A 2 -6.65 -9.37 21.68
CA ALA A 2 -6.78 -10.26 20.53
C ALA A 2 -8.28 -10.58 20.31
N VAL A 3 -8.67 -10.76 19.05
CA VAL A 3 -10.06 -11.17 18.74
C VAL A 3 -10.30 -12.59 19.23
N SER A 4 -11.48 -12.85 19.79
CA SER A 4 -11.84 -14.18 20.30
C SER A 4 -12.37 -15.10 19.19
N SER A 5 -12.85 -14.53 18.09
CA SER A 5 -13.37 -15.26 16.92
C SER A 5 -13.33 -14.40 15.65
N ALA A 6 -13.49 -15.04 14.48
CA ALA A 6 -13.57 -14.35 13.20
C ALA A 6 -14.82 -13.44 13.08
N ALA A 7 -15.90 -13.72 13.81
CA ALA A 7 -17.13 -12.93 13.77
C ALA A 7 -16.91 -11.49 14.27
N GLU A 8 -15.99 -11.29 15.22
CA GLU A 8 -15.61 -9.96 15.71
C GLU A 8 -14.94 -9.11 14.62
N LEU A 9 -14.24 -9.75 13.67
CA LEU A 9 -13.61 -9.05 12.56
C LEU A 9 -14.67 -8.46 11.62
N ASN A 10 -15.72 -9.21 11.30
CA ASN A 10 -16.81 -8.75 10.42
C ASN A 10 -17.55 -7.54 10.98
N ALA A 11 -17.78 -7.49 12.30
CA ALA A 11 -18.39 -6.32 12.93
C ALA A 11 -17.50 -5.06 12.87
N SER A 12 -16.17 -5.27 12.86
CA SER A 12 -15.15 -4.22 12.95
C SER A 12 -14.72 -3.60 11.62
N VAL A 13 -15.26 -4.09 10.49
CA VAL A 13 -14.89 -3.65 9.14
C VAL A 13 -16.08 -3.02 8.42
N GLU A 14 -15.80 -2.03 7.58
CA GLU A 14 -16.75 -1.39 6.67
C GLU A 14 -16.22 -1.35 5.24
N SER A 15 -17.14 -1.42 4.26
CA SER A 15 -16.83 -1.21 2.86
C SER A 15 -16.93 0.27 2.53
N VAL A 16 -15.86 0.85 1.98
CA VAL A 16 -15.74 2.28 1.69
C VAL A 16 -15.43 2.49 0.20
N GLY A 17 -16.14 3.44 -0.42
CA GLY A 17 -15.98 3.79 -1.84
C GLY A 17 -16.92 3.02 -2.75
N GLN A 18 -17.14 3.56 -3.95
CA GLN A 18 -17.95 2.95 -5.00
C GLN A 18 -17.12 1.93 -5.76
N GLU A 19 -17.61 0.69 -5.86
CA GLU A 19 -16.91 -0.37 -6.59
C GLU A 19 -17.12 -0.25 -8.10
N SER A 20 -16.02 -0.42 -8.84
CA SER A 20 -15.98 -0.56 -10.29
C SER A 20 -14.81 -1.45 -10.72
N LEU A 21 -14.76 -1.84 -11.99
CA LEU A 21 -13.60 -2.56 -12.54
C LEU A 21 -12.30 -1.73 -12.50
N ALA A 22 -12.42 -0.40 -12.64
CA ALA A 22 -11.27 0.50 -12.64
C ALA A 22 -10.81 0.87 -11.22
N ARG A 23 -11.70 0.81 -10.23
CA ARG A 23 -11.43 1.18 -8.84
C ARG A 23 -12.29 0.34 -7.90
N ARG A 24 -11.65 -0.51 -7.12
CA ARG A 24 -12.30 -1.34 -6.11
C ARG A 24 -12.67 -0.53 -4.86
N ASN A 25 -13.73 -0.94 -4.19
CA ASN A 25 -14.03 -0.51 -2.82
C ASN A 25 -13.01 -1.08 -1.83
N CYS A 26 -12.83 -0.41 -0.70
CA CYS A 26 -11.88 -0.80 0.33
C CYS A 26 -12.59 -1.33 1.56
N TYR A 27 -12.03 -2.37 2.17
CA TYR A 27 -12.46 -2.85 3.49
C TYR A 27 -11.59 -2.19 4.56
N ARG A 28 -12.17 -1.29 5.35
CA ARG A 28 -11.48 -0.46 6.35
C ARG A 28 -11.96 -0.76 7.76
N GLN A 29 -11.13 -0.46 8.76
CA GLN A 29 -11.55 -0.56 10.16
C GLN A 29 -12.56 0.54 10.48
N LYS A 30 -13.64 0.18 11.18
CA LYS A 30 -14.53 1.15 11.84
C LYS A 30 -13.86 1.77 13.07
N GLU A 31 -14.35 2.93 13.50
CA GLU A 31 -13.90 3.54 14.74
C GLU A 31 -14.41 2.77 15.98
N PRO A 32 -13.61 2.65 17.06
CA PRO A 32 -12.24 3.14 17.18
C PRO A 32 -11.22 2.28 16.42
N VAL A 33 -10.38 2.90 15.59
CA VAL A 33 -9.37 2.18 14.78
C VAL A 33 -8.27 1.58 15.65
N ARG A 34 -7.98 0.29 15.46
CA ARG A 34 -6.83 -0.36 16.10
C ARG A 34 -5.53 0.05 15.41
N ARG A 35 -4.57 0.50 16.21
CA ARG A 35 -3.21 0.84 15.77
C ARG A 35 -2.32 -0.39 15.79
N LEU A 36 -1.32 -0.42 14.91
CA LEU A 36 -0.30 -1.47 14.87
C LEU A 36 1.07 -0.82 15.15
N PRO A 37 1.47 -0.61 16.42
CA PRO A 37 2.64 0.21 16.75
C PRO A 37 3.95 -0.25 16.12
N LYS A 38 4.15 -1.56 15.97
CA LYS A 38 5.36 -2.14 15.35
C LYS A 38 5.38 -2.03 13.82
N ILE A 39 4.21 -1.95 13.20
CA ILE A 39 4.09 -1.62 11.78
C ILE A 39 4.29 -0.12 11.62
N ALA A 40 3.58 0.70 12.40
CA ALA A 40 3.71 2.15 12.38
C ALA A 40 5.13 2.66 12.67
N SER A 41 5.98 1.84 13.30
CA SER A 41 7.36 2.20 13.62
C SER A 41 8.35 2.01 12.49
N VAL A 42 7.96 1.70 11.25
CA VAL A 42 8.88 1.62 10.09
C VAL A 42 8.33 2.34 8.85
N PRO A 43 9.19 2.88 7.95
CA PRO A 43 8.76 3.52 6.74
C PRO A 43 8.33 2.45 5.72
N TYR A 44 7.31 2.77 4.93
CA TYR A 44 6.82 1.92 3.86
C TYR A 44 6.76 2.70 2.56
N VAL A 45 7.04 2.01 1.46
CA VAL A 45 6.72 2.47 0.11
C VAL A 45 6.00 1.35 -0.62
N ALA A 46 4.91 1.69 -1.30
CA ALA A 46 4.29 0.83 -2.28
C ALA A 46 4.64 1.31 -3.69
N LEU A 47 4.93 0.38 -4.59
CA LEU A 47 5.13 0.65 -6.01
C LEU A 47 4.00 0.01 -6.80
N THR A 48 3.38 0.75 -7.71
CA THR A 48 2.30 0.24 -8.56
C THR A 48 2.60 0.52 -10.03
N GLY A 49 2.66 -0.55 -10.82
CA GLY A 49 2.72 -0.47 -12.28
C GLY A 49 1.33 -0.25 -12.89
N GLU A 50 1.23 0.58 -13.92
CA GLU A 50 -0.05 0.96 -14.55
C GLU A 50 -0.75 -0.20 -15.27
N ALA A 51 0.00 -1.23 -15.70
CA ALA A 51 -0.55 -2.43 -16.34
C ALA A 51 -0.88 -3.56 -15.34
N SER A 52 -0.70 -3.33 -14.04
CA SER A 52 -1.03 -4.29 -12.99
C SER A 52 -2.47 -4.16 -12.52
N VAL A 53 -3.14 -5.29 -12.23
CA VAL A 53 -4.47 -5.28 -11.57
C VAL A 53 -4.47 -4.54 -10.24
N HIS A 54 -3.30 -4.48 -9.58
CA HIS A 54 -3.07 -3.73 -8.35
C HIS A 54 -3.43 -2.25 -8.45
N VAL A 55 -3.35 -1.63 -9.63
CA VAL A 55 -3.76 -0.22 -9.83
C VAL A 55 -5.22 0.03 -9.42
N THR A 56 -6.05 -1.02 -9.47
CA THR A 56 -7.47 -0.95 -9.11
C THR A 56 -7.72 -0.93 -7.60
N TYR A 57 -6.78 -1.41 -6.76
CA TYR A 57 -7.01 -1.61 -5.32
C TYR A 57 -5.87 -1.20 -4.36
N ASP A 58 -4.66 -0.92 -4.82
CA ASP A 58 -3.52 -0.60 -3.92
C ASP A 58 -3.79 0.60 -3.01
N HIS A 59 -4.63 1.54 -3.44
CA HIS A 59 -5.10 2.65 -2.60
C HIS A 59 -5.72 2.17 -1.27
N CYS A 60 -6.38 1.01 -1.25
CA CYS A 60 -6.94 0.43 -0.03
C CYS A 60 -5.87 0.00 0.96
N ILE A 61 -4.74 -0.53 0.47
CA ILE A 61 -3.60 -0.90 1.31
C ILE A 61 -2.95 0.35 1.90
N ILE A 62 -2.77 1.40 1.08
CA ILE A 62 -2.25 2.70 1.52
C ILE A 62 -3.13 3.30 2.62
N ASP A 63 -4.45 3.30 2.43
CA ASP A 63 -5.40 3.85 3.40
C ASP A 63 -5.46 3.03 4.69
N TYR A 64 -5.35 1.71 4.60
CA TYR A 64 -5.27 0.83 5.77
C TYR A 64 -3.99 1.08 6.57
N LEU A 65 -2.83 1.17 5.90
CA LEU A 65 -1.55 1.45 6.55
C LEU A 65 -1.58 2.81 7.29
N LYS A 66 -2.24 3.82 6.71
CA LYS A 66 -2.49 5.11 7.39
C LYS A 66 -3.41 4.94 8.61
N GLN A 67 -4.49 4.17 8.51
CA GLN A 67 -5.39 3.88 9.64
C GLN A 67 -4.63 3.26 10.83
N VAL A 68 -3.77 2.28 10.58
CA VAL A 68 -3.03 1.59 11.66
C VAL A 68 -1.82 2.38 12.18
N GLY A 69 -1.51 3.52 11.55
CA GLY A 69 -0.54 4.50 12.01
C GLY A 69 0.76 4.62 11.26
N GLY A 70 0.91 3.85 10.19
CA GLY A 70 2.01 4.04 9.26
C GLY A 70 1.88 5.35 8.47
N ARG A 71 2.98 5.71 7.81
CA ARG A 71 3.06 6.84 6.87
C ARG A 71 3.59 6.32 5.53
N PRO A 72 2.83 5.47 4.82
CA PRO A 72 3.31 4.89 3.57
C PRO A 72 3.44 5.95 2.48
N GLU A 73 4.53 5.90 1.74
CA GLU A 73 4.65 6.53 0.43
C GLU A 73 4.04 5.62 -0.64
N TRP A 74 3.49 6.23 -1.69
CA TRP A 74 2.92 5.48 -2.81
C TRP A 74 3.46 6.03 -4.12
N ILE A 75 4.30 5.24 -4.78
CA ILE A 75 4.91 5.59 -6.06
C ILE A 75 4.18 4.80 -7.15
N LYS A 76 3.44 5.51 -8.00
CA LYS A 76 2.91 4.93 -9.23
C LYS A 76 3.95 5.11 -10.30
N LEU A 77 4.43 4.00 -10.87
CA LEU A 77 5.52 4.03 -11.84
C LEU A 77 5.17 4.89 -13.08
N GLY A 78 3.92 4.80 -13.54
CA GLY A 78 3.44 5.58 -14.67
C GLY A 78 3.52 7.10 -14.45
N ASP A 79 3.29 7.57 -13.21
CA ASP A 79 3.34 8.99 -12.85
C ASP A 79 4.78 9.56 -12.92
N ILE A 80 5.80 8.69 -12.84
CA ILE A 80 7.22 9.06 -12.94
C ILE A 80 7.84 8.64 -14.29
N GLY A 81 7.01 8.30 -15.28
CA GLY A 81 7.47 7.96 -16.63
C GLY A 81 7.95 6.53 -16.84
N ILE A 82 7.86 5.66 -15.83
CA ILE A 82 8.16 4.22 -15.96
C ILE A 82 6.86 3.50 -16.31
N ARG A 83 6.72 3.08 -17.57
CA ARG A 83 5.43 2.66 -18.15
C ARG A 83 5.40 1.18 -18.53
N GLY A 84 4.18 0.66 -18.65
CA GLY A 84 3.93 -0.71 -19.13
C GLY A 84 4.13 -1.84 -18.12
N ASN A 85 4.57 -1.54 -16.88
CA ASN A 85 4.84 -2.57 -15.89
C ASN A 85 3.57 -3.18 -15.26
N GLY A 86 3.59 -4.51 -15.11
CA GLY A 86 2.58 -5.32 -14.44
C GLY A 86 2.89 -5.56 -12.96
N HIS A 87 2.35 -6.66 -12.42
CA HIS A 87 2.52 -6.99 -11.00
C HIS A 87 3.96 -7.42 -10.66
N PHE A 88 4.53 -8.30 -11.48
CA PHE A 88 5.88 -8.83 -11.28
C PHE A 88 6.95 -7.94 -11.92
N MET A 89 6.85 -6.63 -11.70
CA MET A 89 7.72 -5.60 -12.31
C MET A 89 9.23 -5.83 -12.08
N HIS A 90 9.60 -6.57 -11.04
CA HIS A 90 10.99 -6.94 -10.73
C HIS A 90 11.56 -8.05 -11.64
N LEU A 91 10.73 -8.72 -12.44
CA LEU A 91 11.13 -9.71 -13.45
C LEU A 91 11.08 -9.16 -14.88
N GLU A 92 10.62 -7.91 -15.06
CA GLU A 92 10.42 -7.32 -16.37
C GLU A 92 11.71 -6.70 -16.94
N LYS A 93 11.69 -6.37 -18.24
CA LYS A 93 12.87 -5.91 -19.00
C LYS A 93 13.55 -4.67 -18.41
N ASN A 94 12.76 -3.79 -17.78
CA ASN A 94 13.20 -2.54 -17.15
C ASN A 94 13.29 -2.66 -15.61
N SER A 95 13.41 -3.87 -15.07
CA SER A 95 13.51 -4.13 -13.62
C SER A 95 14.63 -3.34 -12.94
N LEU A 96 15.73 -3.04 -13.64
CA LEU A 96 16.81 -2.20 -13.11
C LEU A 96 16.41 -0.73 -12.92
N ASP A 97 15.55 -0.18 -13.79
CA ASP A 97 15.03 1.18 -13.63
C ASP A 97 14.15 1.27 -12.37
N ILE A 98 13.32 0.25 -12.14
CA ILE A 98 12.48 0.13 -10.94
C ILE A 98 13.35 -0.07 -9.70
N ALA A 99 14.38 -0.91 -9.78
CA ALA A 99 15.33 -1.10 -8.69
C ALA A 99 16.04 0.22 -8.31
N ALA A 100 16.36 1.07 -9.28
CA ALA A 100 16.92 2.39 -9.03
C ALA A 100 15.96 3.32 -8.27
N VAL A 101 14.65 3.26 -8.56
CA VAL A 101 13.61 4.00 -7.80
C VAL A 101 13.59 3.53 -6.34
N VAL A 102 13.53 2.22 -6.11
CA VAL A 102 13.51 1.63 -4.76
C VAL A 102 14.80 1.97 -4.00
N HIS A 103 15.96 1.82 -4.63
CA HIS A 103 17.24 2.15 -4.03
C HIS A 103 17.33 3.64 -3.66
N SER A 104 16.87 4.52 -4.54
CA SER A 104 16.82 5.96 -4.26
C SER A 104 15.90 6.30 -3.09
N TRP A 105 14.76 5.62 -2.99
CA TRP A 105 13.86 5.76 -1.83
C TRP A 105 14.55 5.30 -0.55
N ILE A 106 15.16 4.10 -0.54
CA ILE A 106 15.89 3.58 0.63
C ILE A 106 16.96 4.58 1.10
N LYS A 107 17.75 5.14 0.18
CA LYS A 107 18.77 6.14 0.52
C LYS A 107 18.19 7.39 1.18
N LYS A 108 17.03 7.89 0.71
CA LYS A 108 16.33 9.02 1.35
C LYS A 108 15.85 8.67 2.75
N GLN A 109 15.43 7.42 2.96
CA GLN A 109 14.99 6.98 4.27
C GLN A 109 16.13 6.71 5.25
N GLN A 110 17.42 6.63 4.87
CA GLN A 110 18.49 6.21 5.79
C GLN A 110 18.59 7.00 7.11
N ASN A 111 18.04 8.22 7.18
CA ASN A 111 18.00 9.04 8.38
C ASN A 111 16.66 9.04 9.13
N TRP A 112 15.73 8.13 8.80
CA TRP A 112 14.35 8.18 9.32
C TRP A 112 14.19 7.95 10.83
N TRP A 113 15.20 7.39 11.49
CA TRP A 113 15.22 7.17 12.95
C TRP A 113 15.81 8.34 13.74
N TRP A 114 16.45 9.31 13.07
CA TRP A 114 17.16 10.43 13.71
C TRP A 114 16.36 11.73 13.58
#